data_AF-A0AAV0WU87-F1
#
_entry.id   AF-A0AAV0WU87-F1
#
_cell.length_a   1.000
_cell.length_b   1.000
_cell.length_c   1.000
_cell.angle_alpha   90.00
_cell.angle_beta   90.00
_cell.angle_gamma   90.00
#
_symmetry.space_group_name_H-M   'P 1'
#
loop_
_entity.id
_entity.type
_entity.pdbx_description
1 polymer ?
#
loop_
_entity_poly.entity_id
_entity_poly.type
_entity_poly.pdbx_seq_one_letter_code
_entity_poly.pdbx_strand_id
1 'polypeptide(L)'
;MQHDRLAYNRLKNDYLHEIRRAKMESWRKMSDDINVNTWGKAFKYAKNGPRNKAVISSLTKEDGSLRQGPLERHVPVEEQQVKNAIWRMKPPRAPGLDGITTGILRKAWPIAKDSMTQLMNR
;
A
#
# COMPACT_ATOMS: atom_id res chain seq x y z
N MET A 1 -10.39 -17.86 25.22
CA MET A 1 -9.98 -16.99 24.08
C MET A 1 -8.78 -17.54 23.29
N GLN A 2 -8.60 -18.87 23.15
CA GLN A 2 -7.45 -19.44 22.41
C GLN A 2 -7.80 -19.86 20.96
N HIS A 3 -9.07 -20.17 20.70
CA HIS A 3 -9.52 -20.78 19.44
C HIS A 3 -9.52 -19.82 18.25
N ASP A 4 -9.77 -18.54 18.49
CA ASP A 4 -9.84 -17.50 17.45
C ASP A 4 -8.46 -17.24 16.80
N ARG A 5 -7.39 -17.35 17.60
CA ARG A 5 -6.00 -17.18 17.12
C ARG A 5 -5.56 -18.32 16.20
N LEU A 6 -6.02 -19.55 16.45
CA LEU A 6 -5.69 -20.71 15.61
C LEU A 6 -6.42 -20.64 14.26
N ALA A 7 -7.70 -20.25 14.27
CA ALA A 7 -8.47 -20.01 13.05
C ALA A 7 -7.85 -18.88 12.21
N TYR A 8 -7.50 -17.76 12.84
CA TYR A 8 -6.80 -16.65 12.19
C TYR A 8 -5.46 -17.08 11.57
N ASN A 9 -4.65 -17.83 12.31
CA ASN A 9 -3.35 -18.30 11.82
C ASN A 9 -3.48 -19.25 10.62
N ARG A 10 -4.50 -20.14 10.62
CA ARG A 10 -4.79 -21.00 9.47
C ARG A 10 -5.14 -20.17 8.24
N LEU A 11 -6.12 -19.29 8.36
CA LEU A 11 -6.56 -18.41 7.28
C LEU A 11 -5.40 -17.56 6.73
N LYS A 12 -4.59 -16.98 7.61
CA LYS A 12 -3.39 -16.24 7.22
C LYS A 12 -2.39 -17.11 6.45
N ASN A 13 -2.13 -18.32 6.92
CA ASN A 13 -1.19 -19.23 6.26
C ASN A 13 -1.71 -19.72 4.90
N ASP A 14 -3.02 -19.95 4.77
CA ASP A 14 -3.67 -20.31 3.53
C ASP A 14 -3.52 -19.19 2.49
N TYR A 15 -3.81 -17.95 2.87
CA TYR A 15 -3.58 -16.79 2.01
C TYR A 15 -2.12 -16.62 1.62
N LEU A 16 -1.19 -16.78 2.58
CA LEU A 16 0.24 -16.72 2.27
C LEU A 16 0.67 -17.83 1.31
N HIS A 17 0.10 -19.02 1.45
CA HIS A 17 0.35 -20.13 0.54
C HIS A 17 -0.18 -19.81 -0.87
N GLU A 18 -1.38 -19.27 -0.99
CA GLU A 18 -1.96 -18.83 -2.27
C GLU A 18 -1.10 -17.76 -2.94
N ILE A 19 -0.65 -16.74 -2.20
CA ILE A 19 0.26 -15.71 -2.72
C ILE A 19 1.55 -16.32 -3.24
N ARG A 20 2.16 -17.27 -2.50
CA ARG A 20 3.38 -17.94 -2.94
C ARG A 20 3.13 -18.77 -4.20
N ARG A 21 2.02 -19.50 -4.26
CA ARG A 21 1.62 -20.30 -5.43
C ARG A 21 1.42 -19.42 -6.66
N ALA A 22 0.64 -18.35 -6.55
CA ALA A 22 0.36 -17.42 -7.65
C ALA A 22 1.63 -16.74 -8.17
N LYS A 23 2.56 -16.37 -7.26
CA LYS A 23 3.88 -15.87 -7.64
C LYS A 23 4.67 -16.92 -8.42
N MET A 24 4.76 -18.15 -7.91
CA MET A 24 5.47 -19.25 -8.59
C MET A 24 4.87 -19.55 -9.96
N GLU A 25 3.55 -19.54 -10.09
CA GLU A 25 2.87 -19.77 -11.36
C GLU A 25 3.16 -18.64 -12.37
N SER A 26 3.16 -17.39 -11.91
CA SER A 26 3.52 -16.24 -12.74
C SER A 26 4.98 -16.32 -13.23
N TRP A 27 5.89 -16.76 -12.36
CA TRP A 27 7.29 -17.00 -12.72
C TRP A 27 7.46 -18.17 -13.69
N ARG A 28 6.73 -19.28 -13.51
CA ARG A 28 6.72 -20.40 -14.46
C ARG A 28 6.25 -19.94 -15.83
N LYS A 29 5.11 -19.26 -15.91
CA LYS A 29 4.58 -18.69 -17.15
C LYS A 29 5.58 -17.77 -17.84
N MET A 30 6.28 -16.92 -17.08
CA MET A 30 7.33 -16.05 -17.62
C MET A 30 8.54 -16.85 -18.13
N SER A 31 8.94 -17.91 -17.43
CA SER A 31 10.07 -18.77 -17.82
C SER A 31 9.75 -19.63 -19.04
N ASP A 32 8.54 -20.18 -19.12
CA ASP A 32 8.11 -20.99 -20.27
C ASP A 32 8.03 -20.11 -21.53
N ASP A 33 7.58 -18.85 -21.40
CA ASP A 33 7.56 -17.86 -22.50
C ASP A 33 8.97 -17.55 -23.04
N ILE A 34 10.03 -17.65 -22.23
CA ILE A 34 11.42 -17.43 -22.68
C ILE A 34 11.82 -18.46 -23.74
N ASN A 35 11.41 -19.72 -23.56
CA ASN A 35 11.80 -20.81 -24.45
C ASN A 35 11.02 -20.77 -25.77
N VAL A 36 9.85 -20.13 -25.79
CA VAL A 36 8.97 -20.04 -26.97
C VAL A 36 9.14 -18.73 -27.71
N ASN A 37 9.35 -17.62 -26.99
CA ASN A 37 9.47 -16.28 -27.55
C ASN A 37 10.71 -15.55 -27.00
N THR A 38 11.84 -15.75 -27.69
CA THR A 38 13.14 -15.19 -27.32
C THR A 38 13.17 -13.65 -27.31
N TRP A 39 12.24 -12.98 -28.00
CA TRP A 39 12.13 -11.51 -28.05
C TRP A 39 10.95 -10.95 -27.23
N GLY A 40 10.33 -11.80 -26.40
CA GLY A 40 9.12 -11.50 -25.64
C GLY A 40 9.33 -10.64 -24.39
N LYS A 41 8.48 -10.85 -23.39
CA LYS A 41 8.45 -10.03 -22.16
C LYS A 41 9.75 -10.11 -21.37
N ALA A 42 10.38 -11.29 -21.34
CA ALA A 42 11.62 -11.52 -20.63
C ALA A 42 12.81 -10.75 -21.24
N PHE A 43 12.99 -10.81 -22.56
CA PHE A 43 13.99 -9.99 -23.25
C PHE A 43 13.75 -8.50 -23.04
N LYS A 44 12.49 -8.06 -23.14
CA LYS A 44 12.12 -6.66 -22.89
C LYS A 44 12.42 -6.22 -21.45
N TYR A 45 12.28 -7.10 -20.46
CA TYR A 45 12.66 -6.85 -19.06
C TYR A 45 14.19 -6.80 -18.90
N ALA A 46 14.93 -7.77 -19.46
CA ALA A 46 16.39 -7.78 -19.40
C ALA A 46 17.01 -6.53 -20.05
N LYS A 47 16.45 -6.07 -21.17
CA LYS A 47 16.93 -4.87 -21.89
C LYS A 47 16.62 -3.56 -21.18
N ASN A 48 15.41 -3.42 -20.61
CA ASN A 48 14.92 -2.11 -20.11
C ASN A 48 14.86 -2.03 -18.58
N GLY A 49 15.10 -3.12 -17.87
CA GLY A 49 14.98 -3.20 -16.42
C GLY A 49 13.53 -3.08 -15.90
N PRO A 50 13.37 -3.00 -14.57
CA PRO A 50 12.09 -2.79 -13.93
C PRO A 50 11.54 -1.40 -14.30
N ARG A 51 10.40 -1.38 -15.01
CA ARG A 51 9.71 -0.14 -15.35
C ARG A 51 8.94 0.37 -14.16
N ASN A 52 9.21 1.62 -13.77
CA ASN A 52 8.44 2.31 -12.74
C ASN A 52 7.08 2.70 -13.34
N LYS A 53 6.03 1.92 -13.06
CA LYS A 53 4.66 2.27 -13.43
C LYS A 53 4.01 2.96 -12.23
N ALA A 54 3.46 4.15 -12.45
CA ALA A 54 2.66 4.85 -11.42
C ALA A 54 1.49 3.98 -10.92
N VAL A 55 1.00 3.08 -11.77
CA VAL A 55 -0.05 2.10 -11.43
C VAL A 55 0.37 0.70 -11.91
N ILE A 56 0.29 -0.29 -11.02
CA ILE A 56 0.60 -1.69 -11.32
C ILE A 56 -0.47 -2.23 -12.30
N SER A 57 -0.10 -2.92 -13.38
CA SER A 57 -1.08 -3.36 -14.39
C SER A 57 -2.08 -4.40 -13.88
N SER A 58 -1.81 -5.06 -12.75
CA SER A 58 -2.76 -5.92 -12.07
C SER A 58 -3.91 -5.14 -11.42
N LEU A 59 -3.76 -3.82 -11.25
CA LEU A 59 -4.79 -2.90 -10.79
C LEU A 59 -5.59 -2.30 -11.95
N THR A 60 -5.30 -2.69 -13.19
CA THR A 60 -6.06 -2.29 -14.38
C THR A 60 -6.90 -3.50 -14.82
N LYS A 61 -8.20 -3.30 -14.99
CA LYS A 61 -9.13 -4.29 -15.54
C LYS A 61 -8.96 -4.37 -17.06
N GLU A 62 -9.60 -5.36 -17.68
CA GLU A 62 -9.58 -5.58 -19.14
C GLU A 62 -10.21 -4.42 -19.92
N ASP A 63 -11.15 -3.69 -19.29
CA ASP A 63 -11.78 -2.46 -19.80
C ASP A 63 -10.90 -1.20 -19.63
N GLY A 64 -9.69 -1.33 -19.10
CA GLY A 64 -8.78 -0.21 -18.81
C GLY A 64 -9.10 0.54 -17.51
N SER A 65 -10.20 0.22 -16.82
CA SER A 65 -10.57 0.85 -15.56
C SER A 65 -9.73 0.33 -14.38
N LEU A 66 -9.58 1.15 -13.34
CA LEU A 66 -8.87 0.74 -12.13
C LEU A 66 -9.71 -0.23 -11.30
N ARG A 67 -9.08 -1.30 -10.81
CA ARG A 67 -9.65 -2.14 -9.76
C ARG A 67 -9.71 -1.30 -8.48
N GLN A 68 -10.93 -0.99 -8.03
CA GLN A 68 -11.14 -0.52 -6.67
C GLN A 68 -10.81 -1.68 -5.74
N GLY A 69 -9.82 -1.50 -4.87
CA GLY A 69 -9.50 -2.48 -3.84
C GLY A 69 -10.69 -2.64 -2.87
N PRO A 70 -10.67 -3.64 -1.97
CA PRO A 70 -11.72 -3.86 -0.98
C PRO A 70 -11.80 -2.75 0.09
N LEU A 71 -11.02 -1.68 -0.05
CA LEU A 71 -11.04 -0.54 0.84
C LEU A 71 -12.12 0.43 0.38
N GLU A 72 -12.92 0.91 1.33
CA GLU A 72 -13.95 1.90 1.05
C GLU A 72 -13.37 3.18 0.43
N ARG A 73 -14.21 3.90 -0.32
CA ARG A 73 -13.85 5.19 -0.91
C ARG A 73 -13.41 6.14 0.20
N HIS A 74 -12.42 6.98 -0.12
CA HIS A 74 -11.93 8.00 0.80
C HIS A 74 -13.09 8.89 1.29
N VAL A 75 -13.36 8.85 2.59
CA VAL A 75 -14.28 9.78 3.27
C VAL A 75 -13.46 11.01 3.65
N PRO A 76 -13.91 12.23 3.31
CA PRO A 76 -13.21 13.45 3.71
C PRO A 76 -12.98 13.50 5.21
N VAL A 77 -11.73 13.76 5.60
CA VAL A 77 -11.29 13.86 6.98
C VAL A 77 -11.64 15.23 7.53
N GLU A 78 -12.33 15.27 8.66
CA GLU A 78 -12.68 16.49 9.39
C GLU A 78 -11.50 16.99 10.25
N GLU A 79 -11.39 18.31 10.47
CA GLU A 79 -10.36 18.94 11.31
C GLU A 79 -10.26 18.26 12.69
N GLN A 80 -11.40 17.95 13.31
CA GLN A 80 -11.43 17.34 14.64
C GLN A 80 -10.84 15.93 14.65
N GLN A 81 -10.97 15.17 13.56
CA GLN A 81 -10.39 13.84 13.45
C GLN A 81 -8.86 13.92 13.38
N VAL A 82 -8.32 14.87 12.61
CA VAL A 82 -6.87 15.13 12.52
C VAL A 82 -6.35 15.57 13.89
N LYS A 83 -7.04 16.48 14.57
CA LYS A 83 -6.70 16.93 15.93
C LYS A 83 -6.67 15.76 16.91
N ASN A 84 -7.72 14.95 16.93
CA ASN A 84 -7.82 13.80 17.82
C ASN A 84 -6.67 12.80 17.56
N ALA A 85 -6.30 12.58 16.29
CA ALA A 85 -5.18 11.72 15.93
C ALA A 85 -3.84 12.24 16.49
N ILE A 86 -3.54 13.54 16.33
CA ILE A 86 -2.32 14.17 16.87
C ILE A 86 -2.25 14.07 18.40
N TRP A 87 -3.39 14.25 19.09
CA TRP A 87 -3.44 14.16 20.55
C TRP A 87 -3.36 12.73 21.07
N ARG A 88 -3.77 11.73 20.28
CA ARG A 88 -3.56 10.30 20.59
C ARG A 88 -2.10 9.86 20.49
N MET A 89 -1.27 10.58 19.73
CA MET A 89 0.16 10.26 19.63
C MET A 89 0.88 10.50 20.96
N LYS A 90 1.76 9.58 21.36
CA LYS A 90 2.61 9.75 22.55
C LYS A 90 3.69 10.81 22.27
N PRO A 91 3.82 11.87 23.09
CA PRO A 91 4.82 12.93 22.89
C PRO A 91 6.29 12.48 22.84
N PRO A 92 6.77 11.52 23.66
CA PRO A 92 8.19 11.15 23.69
C PRO A 92 8.58 10.17 22.57
N ARG A 93 7.80 10.07 21.48
CA ARG A 93 8.18 9.23 20.35
C ARG A 93 9.26 9.91 19.53
N ALA A 94 10.22 9.11 19.08
CA ALA A 94 11.23 9.56 18.15
C ALA A 94 10.58 10.15 16.89
N PRO A 95 11.15 11.22 16.32
CA PRO A 95 10.64 11.82 15.09
C PRO A 95 10.77 10.86 13.90
N GLY A 96 10.00 11.12 12.85
CA GLY A 96 10.17 10.47 11.55
C GLY A 96 11.42 10.97 10.82
N LEU A 97 11.57 10.55 9.56
CA LEU A 97 12.63 11.04 8.66
C LEU A 97 12.59 12.57 8.48
N ASP A 98 11.40 13.16 8.63
CA ASP A 98 11.14 14.59 8.56
C ASP A 98 11.60 15.37 9.79
N GLY A 99 12.02 14.70 10.87
CA GLY A 99 12.40 15.35 12.12
C GLY A 99 11.20 15.91 12.90
N ILE A 100 9.96 15.73 12.42
CA ILE A 100 8.77 16.34 13.02
C ILE A 100 8.31 15.49 14.20
N THR A 101 8.33 16.07 15.39
CA THR A 101 7.81 15.43 16.60
C THR A 101 6.35 15.81 16.83
N THR A 102 5.64 14.97 17.59
CA THR A 102 4.27 15.26 18.07
C THR A 102 4.19 16.60 18.80
N GLY A 103 5.25 17.01 19.52
CA GLY A 103 5.30 18.30 20.21
C GLY A 103 5.25 19.49 19.26
N ILE A 104 5.97 19.40 18.13
CA ILE A 104 5.95 20.42 17.08
C ILE A 104 4.55 20.53 16.47
N LEU A 105 3.93 19.38 16.15
CA LEU A 105 2.57 19.35 15.60
C LEU A 105 1.54 19.99 16.53
N ARG A 106 1.60 19.72 17.83
CA ARG A 106 0.69 20.31 18.82
C ARG A 106 0.87 21.83 18.95
N LYS A 107 2.11 22.32 18.91
CA LYS A 107 2.40 23.76 18.96
C LYS A 107 1.98 24.49 17.68
N ALA A 108 2.18 23.85 16.53
CA ALA A 108 1.86 24.42 15.22
C ALA A 108 0.36 24.31 14.87
N TRP A 109 -0.40 23.45 15.56
CA TRP A 109 -1.81 23.17 15.27
C TRP A 109 -2.69 24.42 15.06
N PRO A 110 -2.64 25.46 15.92
CA PRO A 110 -3.52 26.63 15.74
C PRO A 110 -3.35 27.35 14.40
N ILE A 111 -2.18 27.22 13.78
CA ILE A 111 -1.82 27.90 12.52
C ILE A 111 -1.93 26.92 11.34
N ALA A 112 -1.56 25.66 11.53
CA ALA A 112 -1.45 24.67 10.45
C ALA A 112 -2.71 23.82 10.22
N LYS A 113 -3.73 23.91 11.08
CA LYS A 113 -4.91 23.02 11.06
C LYS A 113 -5.62 22.95 9.71
N ASP A 114 -5.79 24.10 9.05
CA ASP A 114 -6.53 24.18 7.79
C ASP A 114 -5.72 23.56 6.65
N SER A 115 -4.43 23.91 6.53
CA SER A 115 -3.52 23.32 5.54
C SER A 115 -3.33 21.82 5.74
N MET A 116 -3.22 21.34 6.98
CA MET A 116 -3.10 19.91 7.28
C MET A 116 -4.37 19.15 6.90
N THR A 117 -5.54 19.69 7.23
CA THR A 117 -6.83 19.06 6.89
C THR A 117 -7.07 19.05 5.39
N GLN A 118 -6.71 20.13 4.69
CA GLN A 118 -6.78 20.19 3.23
C GLN A 118 -5.81 19.19 2.58
N LEU A 119 -4.60 19.04 3.11
CA LEU A 119 -3.61 18.08 2.62
C LEU A 119 -4.09 16.64 2.72
N MET A 120 -4.78 16.28 3.81
CA MET A 120 -5.32 14.93 4.01
C MET A 120 -6.49 14.62 3.07
N ASN A 121 -7.15 15.65 2.54
CA ASN A 121 -8.31 15.54 1.64
C ASN A 121 -7.96 15.70 0.16
N ARG A 122 -6.67 15.78 -0.18
CA ARG A 122 -6.16 15.95 -1.53
C ARG A 122 -5.83 14.61 -2.17
#